data_AF-A0A3B9SPZ7-F1
#
_entry.id   AF-A0A3B9SPZ7-F1
#
_cell.length_a   1.000
_cell.length_b   1.000
_cell.length_c   1.000
_cell.angle_alpha   90.00
_cell.angle_beta   90.00
_cell.angle_gamma   90.00
#
_symmetry.space_group_name_H-M   'P 1'
#
loop_
_entity.id
_entity.type
_entity.pdbx_description
1 polymer ?
#
loop_
_entity_poly.entity_id
_entity_poly.type
_entity_poly.pdbx_seq_one_letter_code
_entity_poly.pdbx_strand_id
1 'polypeptide(L)'
;MQSVEATWRRQHAGRVAIVFLAVLIVGYMTARIALHVASLVDLDRLVPVSGRDVVCAAPLMLVLWLAGTALVLRFPIPKAAAWYSLLFAVRIIVAILLSAIFQYDDERVFHHAAVYQVYGIGSFAAGRAYYHLGNVLYSIFGANILLPKVVNVFLGSLLPYFAFDIARWLFGNRKAGWRALLITGLFPPFIIFSAVNLKEIATGFCLVLIVWILLNPKKSYLWRFAGSGLCVWVLYWLRGAPWAMVGIMGVFGYYTLTMRLRFSSFMKVAGLAVLGGVLVVPPLLDQIQQMVWSRTTQEEYFITRFSGSEATVTRFVDVEDPLSGRNLAVLFLRGLFFPSPLRFFMDYGIGTQVEALNMLVWYVLFPLAVIAFLAYRRKGAAVACAVMTVGVLIIATMGIVVGGDPYRHRMVAAGLLASLAAGGVERDILRCFQWVIWLWVLGAAGFTGLWIALRLGG
;
A
#
# COMPACT_ATOMS: atom_id res chain seq x y z
N MET A 1 -8.91 12.19 -39.38
CA MET A 1 -8.54 11.75 -38.00
C MET A 1 -7.50 10.62 -37.99
N GLN A 2 -7.62 9.58 -38.82
CA GLN A 2 -6.67 8.45 -38.84
C GLN A 2 -5.22 8.81 -39.21
N SER A 3 -4.98 9.79 -40.10
CA SER A 3 -3.61 10.20 -40.48
C SER A 3 -2.85 10.92 -39.36
N VAL A 4 -3.53 11.77 -38.57
CA VAL A 4 -2.94 12.47 -37.42
C VAL A 4 -2.54 11.47 -36.33
N GLU A 5 -3.34 10.41 -36.15
CA GLU A 5 -3.07 9.36 -35.17
C GLU A 5 -1.83 8.53 -35.55
N ALA A 6 -1.64 8.23 -36.84
CA ALA A 6 -0.48 7.48 -37.33
C ALA A 6 0.83 8.27 -37.19
N THR A 7 0.83 9.56 -37.53
CA THR A 7 2.01 10.42 -37.40
C THR A 7 2.40 10.64 -35.93
N TRP A 8 1.40 10.78 -35.06
CA TRP A 8 1.60 10.87 -33.60
C TRP A 8 2.22 9.59 -33.02
N ARG A 9 1.75 8.41 -33.46
CA ARG A 9 2.31 7.11 -33.05
C ARG A 9 3.78 6.96 -33.45
N ARG A 10 4.17 7.35 -34.68
CA ARG A 10 5.56 7.27 -35.14
C ARG A 10 6.50 8.21 -34.37
N GLN A 11 6.11 9.47 -34.16
CA GLN A 11 6.95 10.42 -33.41
C GLN A 11 7.11 10.03 -31.93
N HIS A 12 6.12 9.34 -31.34
CA HIS A 12 6.19 8.95 -29.93
C HIS A 12 6.97 7.64 -29.71
N ALA A 13 6.95 6.71 -30.67
CA ALA A 13 7.72 5.47 -30.56
C ALA A 13 9.23 5.71 -30.40
N GLY A 14 9.81 6.65 -31.16
CA GLY A 14 11.23 6.99 -31.05
C GLY A 14 11.59 7.62 -29.71
N ARG A 15 10.79 8.59 -29.23
CA ARG A 15 11.01 9.24 -27.93
C ARG A 15 10.86 8.25 -26.77
N VAL A 16 9.93 7.32 -26.89
CA VAL A 16 9.71 6.21 -25.96
C VAL A 16 10.96 5.35 -25.81
N ALA A 17 11.54 4.91 -26.93
CA ALA A 17 12.72 4.05 -26.90
C ALA A 17 13.92 4.76 -26.25
N ILE A 18 14.10 6.05 -26.56
CA ILE A 18 15.13 6.90 -25.97
C ILE A 18 14.94 7.02 -24.45
N VAL A 19 13.72 7.30 -23.98
CA VAL A 19 13.44 7.41 -22.53
C VAL A 19 13.69 6.08 -21.84
N PHE A 20 13.22 4.95 -22.40
CA PHE A 20 13.45 3.64 -21.82
C PHE A 20 14.94 3.30 -21.74
N LEU A 21 15.69 3.56 -22.80
CA LEU A 21 17.15 3.37 -22.82
C LEU A 21 17.86 4.26 -21.79
N ALA A 22 17.46 5.54 -21.69
CA ALA A 22 18.01 6.45 -20.70
C ALA A 22 17.78 5.96 -19.27
N VAL A 23 16.59 5.40 -18.98
CA VAL A 23 16.27 4.81 -17.67
C VAL A 23 17.17 3.62 -17.35
N LEU A 24 17.43 2.74 -18.31
CA LEU A 24 18.34 1.61 -18.13
C LEU A 24 19.78 2.09 -17.87
N ILE A 25 20.25 3.06 -18.66
CA ILE A 25 21.60 3.64 -18.50
C ILE A 25 21.74 4.30 -17.12
N VAL A 26 20.80 5.17 -16.75
CA VAL A 26 20.84 5.86 -15.45
C VAL A 26 20.74 4.86 -14.31
N GLY A 27 19.83 3.89 -14.38
CA GLY A 27 19.71 2.83 -13.37
C GLY A 27 21.02 2.04 -13.20
N TYR A 28 21.64 1.63 -14.30
CA TYR A 28 22.91 0.90 -14.29
C TYR A 28 24.06 1.74 -13.70
N MET A 29 24.21 3.00 -14.14
CA MET A 29 25.26 3.88 -13.64
C MET A 29 25.08 4.18 -12.15
N THR A 30 23.84 4.37 -11.70
CA THR A 30 23.56 4.64 -10.29
C THR A 30 23.84 3.41 -9.42
N ALA A 31 23.53 2.20 -9.87
CA ALA A 31 23.90 0.97 -9.17
C ALA A 31 25.43 0.81 -9.06
N ARG A 32 26.18 1.11 -10.12
CA ARG A 32 27.66 1.09 -10.10
C ARG A 32 28.23 2.07 -9.07
N ILE A 33 27.69 3.29 -8.99
CA ILE A 33 28.12 4.30 -8.03
C ILE A 33 27.77 3.87 -6.60
N ALA A 34 26.57 3.34 -6.37
CA ALA A 34 26.12 2.89 -5.05
C ALA A 34 27.04 1.82 -4.46
N LEU A 35 27.52 0.89 -5.29
CA LEU A 35 28.49 -0.15 -4.89
C LEU A 35 29.85 0.40 -4.46
N HIS A 36 30.18 1.65 -4.76
CA HIS A 36 31.42 2.30 -4.32
C HIS A 36 31.26 3.07 -3.01
N VAL A 37 30.04 3.13 -2.47
CA VAL A 37 29.77 3.72 -1.15
C VAL A 37 29.59 2.59 -0.14
N ALA A 38 30.71 1.95 0.23
CA ALA A 38 30.72 0.78 1.12
C ALA A 38 29.97 1.00 2.45
N SER A 39 29.93 2.25 2.94
CA SER A 39 29.19 2.62 4.17
C SER A 39 27.66 2.54 4.04
N LEU A 40 27.11 2.46 2.83
CA LEU A 40 25.68 2.34 2.60
C LEU A 40 25.23 0.90 2.36
N VAL A 41 26.17 -0.05 2.23
CA VAL A 41 25.91 -1.41 1.76
C VAL A 41 25.89 -2.37 2.95
N ASP A 42 24.73 -2.97 3.23
CA ASP A 42 24.60 -4.06 4.21
C ASP A 42 24.88 -5.40 3.53
N LEU A 43 26.18 -5.77 3.45
CA LEU A 43 26.64 -6.95 2.71
C LEU A 43 26.02 -8.26 3.21
N ASP A 44 25.69 -8.37 4.50
CA ASP A 44 25.15 -9.59 5.10
C ASP A 44 23.67 -9.85 4.72
N ARG A 45 22.99 -8.81 4.22
CA ARG A 45 21.57 -8.85 3.86
C ARG A 45 21.30 -8.77 2.36
N LEU A 46 22.32 -8.56 1.55
CA LEU A 46 22.14 -8.36 0.12
C LEU A 46 22.25 -9.66 -0.68
N VAL A 47 21.18 -9.99 -1.42
CA VAL A 47 21.31 -10.85 -2.60
C VAL A 47 22.01 -10.02 -3.69
N PRO A 48 23.22 -10.39 -4.13
CA PRO A 48 23.99 -9.58 -5.07
C PRO A 48 23.25 -9.47 -6.40
N VAL A 49 23.11 -8.23 -6.90
CA VAL A 49 22.53 -7.94 -8.21
C VAL A 49 23.64 -7.48 -9.15
N SER A 50 23.86 -8.25 -10.21
CA SER A 50 24.87 -7.96 -11.23
C SER A 50 24.27 -7.13 -12.38
N GLY A 51 25.14 -6.54 -13.22
CA GLY A 51 24.70 -5.91 -14.47
C GLY A 51 23.96 -6.87 -15.40
N ARG A 52 24.32 -8.16 -15.37
CA ARG A 52 23.63 -9.21 -16.14
C ARG A 52 22.18 -9.35 -15.69
N ASP A 53 21.89 -9.26 -14.40
CA ASP A 53 20.53 -9.36 -13.87
C ASP A 53 19.65 -8.20 -14.36
N VAL A 54 20.20 -6.99 -14.45
CA VAL A 54 19.48 -5.84 -15.03
C VAL A 54 19.13 -6.09 -16.49
N VAL A 55 20.08 -6.59 -17.29
CA VAL A 55 19.85 -6.92 -18.70
C VAL A 55 18.83 -8.05 -18.86
N CYS A 56 18.92 -9.10 -18.04
CA CYS A 56 17.97 -10.22 -18.06
C CYS A 56 16.54 -9.81 -17.65
N ALA A 57 16.38 -8.78 -16.80
CA ALA A 57 15.07 -8.25 -16.43
C ALA A 57 14.48 -7.26 -17.46
N ALA A 58 15.29 -6.71 -18.37
CA ALA A 58 14.86 -5.70 -19.34
C ALA A 58 13.71 -6.13 -20.27
N PRO A 59 13.62 -7.39 -20.78
CA PRO A 59 12.48 -7.83 -21.57
C PRO A 59 11.15 -7.72 -20.81
N LEU A 60 11.12 -8.15 -19.55
CA LEU A 60 9.94 -8.03 -18.69
C LEU A 60 9.59 -6.56 -18.42
N MET A 61 10.60 -5.71 -18.16
CA MET A 61 10.40 -4.27 -17.99
C MET A 61 9.73 -3.64 -19.21
N LEU A 62 10.20 -3.97 -20.41
CA LEU A 62 9.66 -3.44 -21.67
C LEU A 62 8.21 -3.90 -21.89
N VAL A 63 7.93 -5.19 -21.68
CA VAL A 63 6.57 -5.76 -21.84
C VAL A 63 5.59 -5.09 -20.88
N LEU A 64 5.93 -4.98 -19.60
CA LEU A 64 5.05 -4.36 -18.62
C LEU A 64 4.91 -2.86 -18.85
N TRP A 65 5.97 -2.17 -19.26
CA TRP A 65 5.91 -0.75 -19.62
C TRP A 65 4.98 -0.51 -20.82
N LEU A 66 5.04 -1.35 -21.86
CA LEU A 66 4.13 -1.29 -23.02
C LEU A 66 2.68 -1.56 -22.62
N ALA A 67 2.46 -2.63 -21.84
CA ALA A 67 1.13 -3.00 -21.36
C ALA A 67 0.50 -1.88 -20.51
N GLY A 68 1.30 -1.29 -19.61
CA GLY A 68 0.84 -0.21 -18.76
C GLY A 68 0.56 1.06 -19.56
N THR A 69 1.42 1.39 -20.52
CA THR A 69 1.20 2.51 -21.46
C THR A 69 -0.11 2.35 -22.22
N ALA A 70 -0.38 1.16 -22.77
CA ALA A 70 -1.63 0.86 -23.48
C ALA A 70 -2.86 0.99 -22.55
N LEU A 71 -2.73 0.59 -21.28
CA LEU A 71 -3.80 0.71 -20.30
C LEU A 71 -4.07 2.16 -19.90
N VAL A 72 -3.02 2.95 -19.61
CA VAL A 72 -3.19 4.34 -19.14
C VAL A 72 -3.74 5.28 -20.22
N LEU A 73 -3.55 4.96 -21.50
CA LEU A 73 -4.15 5.71 -22.61
C LEU A 73 -5.68 5.69 -22.60
N ARG A 74 -6.30 4.77 -21.85
CA ARG A 74 -7.76 4.73 -21.66
C ARG A 74 -8.28 5.74 -20.65
N PHE A 75 -7.40 6.38 -19.87
CA PHE A 75 -7.78 7.37 -18.88
C PHE A 75 -7.82 8.77 -19.50
N PRO A 76 -8.74 9.65 -19.05
CA PRO A 76 -8.86 11.02 -19.58
C PRO A 76 -7.82 11.97 -18.99
N ILE A 77 -6.54 11.56 -19.01
CA ILE A 77 -5.39 12.30 -18.51
C ILE A 77 -4.58 12.80 -19.71
N PRO A 78 -4.34 14.11 -19.86
CA PRO A 78 -3.45 14.63 -20.87
C PRO A 78 -2.05 14.05 -20.68
N LYS A 79 -1.44 13.59 -21.78
CA LYS A 79 -0.10 12.97 -21.75
C LYS A 79 -0.04 11.77 -20.77
N ALA A 80 -1.11 10.99 -20.65
CA ALA A 80 -1.19 9.83 -19.76
C ALA A 80 0.01 8.88 -19.90
N ALA A 81 0.41 8.56 -21.14
CA ALA A 81 1.58 7.74 -21.42
C ALA A 81 2.88 8.34 -20.89
N ALA A 82 3.10 9.66 -21.03
CA ALA A 82 4.31 10.31 -20.55
C ALA A 82 4.39 10.30 -19.02
N TRP A 83 3.28 10.57 -18.33
CA TRP A 83 3.19 10.44 -16.88
C TRP A 83 3.49 9.01 -16.43
N TYR A 84 2.99 8.01 -17.15
CA TYR A 84 3.17 6.61 -16.77
C TYR A 84 4.63 6.21 -16.95
N SER A 85 5.23 6.57 -18.08
CA SER A 85 6.66 6.37 -18.33
C SER A 85 7.52 7.02 -17.26
N LEU A 86 7.21 8.25 -16.84
CA LEU A 86 7.93 8.92 -15.76
C LEU A 86 7.81 8.17 -14.43
N LEU A 87 6.57 7.80 -14.05
CA LEU A 87 6.30 7.11 -12.79
C LEU A 87 6.95 5.71 -12.75
N PHE A 88 6.92 4.99 -13.88
CA PHE A 88 7.55 3.69 -14.06
C PHE A 88 9.08 3.81 -14.04
N ALA A 89 9.64 4.77 -14.78
CA ALA A 89 11.06 5.06 -14.84
C ALA A 89 11.66 5.32 -13.46
N VAL A 90 11.07 6.27 -12.71
CA VAL A 90 11.53 6.63 -11.35
C VAL A 90 11.53 5.39 -10.46
N ARG A 91 10.47 4.58 -10.51
CA ARG A 91 10.35 3.37 -9.69
C ARG A 91 11.33 2.26 -10.09
N ILE A 92 11.61 2.07 -11.38
CA ILE A 92 12.64 1.12 -11.85
C ILE A 92 14.02 1.56 -11.39
N ILE A 93 14.35 2.85 -11.51
CA ILE A 93 15.65 3.39 -11.05
C ILE A 93 15.80 3.15 -9.55
N VAL A 94 14.77 3.48 -8.76
CA VAL A 94 14.77 3.22 -7.31
C VAL A 94 14.85 1.72 -7.01
N ALA A 95 14.19 0.86 -7.78
CA ALA A 95 14.25 -0.61 -7.58
C ALA A 95 15.66 -1.16 -7.81
N ILE A 96 16.32 -0.71 -8.87
CA ILE A 96 17.71 -1.09 -9.18
C ILE A 96 18.65 -0.57 -8.09
N LEU A 97 18.52 0.71 -7.71
CA LEU A 97 19.31 1.33 -6.64
C LEU A 97 19.15 0.57 -5.33
N LEU A 98 17.91 0.37 -4.86
CA LEU A 98 17.66 -0.33 -3.60
C LEU A 98 18.21 -1.75 -3.67
N SER A 99 18.06 -2.47 -4.78
CA SER A 99 18.60 -3.83 -4.88
C SER A 99 20.12 -3.93 -4.73
N ALA A 100 20.86 -2.83 -4.94
CA ALA A 100 22.31 -2.74 -4.74
C ALA A 100 22.72 -2.26 -3.33
N ILE A 101 21.81 -1.63 -2.57
CA ILE A 101 22.09 -0.96 -1.29
C ILE A 101 21.43 -1.70 -0.12
N PHE A 102 20.17 -2.08 -0.28
CA PHE A 102 19.31 -2.58 0.79
C PHE A 102 18.21 -3.53 0.30
N GLN A 103 17.98 -4.61 1.04
CA GLN A 103 16.86 -5.53 0.83
C GLN A 103 16.15 -5.80 2.15
N TYR A 104 14.82 -5.80 2.13
CA TYR A 104 14.06 -6.25 3.31
C TYR A 104 14.19 -7.77 3.48
N ASP A 105 14.11 -8.24 4.72
CA ASP A 105 14.19 -9.68 5.05
C ASP A 105 13.16 -10.51 4.27
N ASP A 106 11.95 -9.98 4.10
CA ASP A 106 10.90 -10.61 3.28
C ASP A 106 11.32 -10.82 1.82
N GLU A 107 12.07 -9.88 1.23
CA GLU A 107 12.53 -10.00 -0.16
C GLU A 107 13.49 -11.19 -0.32
N ARG A 108 14.36 -11.40 0.67
CA ARG A 108 15.27 -12.54 0.71
C ARG A 108 14.49 -13.85 0.87
N VAL A 109 13.51 -13.88 1.77
CA VAL A 109 12.64 -15.05 1.96
C VAL A 109 11.90 -15.39 0.67
N PHE A 110 11.34 -14.39 -0.03
CA PHE A 110 10.71 -14.60 -1.33
C PHE A 110 11.70 -15.07 -2.39
N HIS A 111 12.91 -14.50 -2.40
CA HIS A 111 13.97 -14.91 -3.32
C HIS A 111 14.37 -16.37 -3.11
N HIS A 112 14.72 -16.78 -1.89
CA HIS A 112 15.09 -18.16 -1.60
C HIS A 112 13.95 -19.13 -1.88
N ALA A 113 12.72 -18.79 -1.49
CA ALA A 113 11.55 -19.61 -1.81
C ALA A 113 11.37 -19.81 -3.32
N ALA A 114 11.70 -18.78 -4.12
CA ALA A 114 11.66 -18.83 -5.58
C ALA A 114 12.78 -19.66 -6.20
N VAL A 115 14.01 -19.52 -5.70
CA VAL A 115 15.16 -20.31 -6.15
C VAL A 115 14.94 -21.80 -5.90
N TYR A 116 14.46 -22.16 -4.71
CA TYR A 116 14.21 -23.56 -4.34
C TYR A 116 12.82 -24.08 -4.73
N GLN A 117 12.00 -23.26 -5.40
CA GLN A 117 10.63 -23.59 -5.80
C GLN A 117 9.79 -24.20 -4.65
N VAL A 118 9.98 -23.73 -3.42
CA VAL A 118 9.43 -24.34 -2.18
C VAL A 118 7.91 -24.54 -2.25
N TYR A 119 7.21 -23.66 -2.97
CA TYR A 119 5.76 -23.64 -3.08
C TYR A 119 5.20 -24.17 -4.41
N GLY A 120 6.06 -24.66 -5.32
CA GLY A 120 5.65 -25.08 -6.66
C GLY A 120 5.03 -23.95 -7.49
N ILE A 121 4.35 -24.29 -8.59
CA ILE A 121 3.80 -23.29 -9.53
C ILE A 121 2.27 -23.13 -9.41
N GLY A 122 1.58 -24.06 -8.73
CA GLY A 122 0.14 -24.25 -8.91
C GLY A 122 -0.75 -24.28 -7.67
N SER A 123 -0.31 -23.83 -6.49
CA SER A 123 -1.19 -23.87 -5.32
C SER A 123 -2.11 -22.64 -5.22
N PHE A 124 -3.36 -22.84 -4.83
CA PHE A 124 -4.30 -21.75 -4.53
C PHE A 124 -4.48 -21.53 -3.03
N ALA A 125 -3.51 -22.01 -2.24
CA ALA A 125 -3.51 -21.84 -0.80
C ALA A 125 -3.41 -20.36 -0.41
N ALA A 126 -4.11 -19.99 0.67
CA ALA A 126 -4.13 -18.65 1.23
C ALA A 126 -2.71 -18.10 1.45
N GLY A 127 -2.46 -16.86 1.03
CA GLY A 127 -1.19 -16.18 1.28
C GLY A 127 0.01 -16.67 0.45
N ARG A 128 -0.20 -17.53 -0.56
CA ARG A 128 0.88 -18.11 -1.38
C ARG A 128 1.12 -17.43 -2.72
N ALA A 129 0.22 -16.55 -3.19
CA ALA A 129 0.30 -16.00 -4.55
C ALA A 129 1.65 -15.34 -4.87
N TYR A 130 2.19 -14.59 -3.92
CA TYR A 130 3.43 -13.85 -4.13
C TYR A 130 4.65 -14.78 -4.26
N TYR A 131 4.63 -15.92 -3.57
CA TYR A 131 5.64 -16.97 -3.74
C TYR A 131 5.53 -17.62 -5.13
N HIS A 132 4.33 -17.95 -5.58
CA HIS A 132 4.14 -18.50 -6.92
C HIS A 132 4.53 -17.50 -8.02
N LEU A 133 4.25 -16.21 -7.83
CA LEU A 133 4.71 -15.17 -8.74
C LEU A 133 6.25 -15.23 -8.89
N GLY A 134 6.98 -15.34 -7.78
CA GLY A 134 8.43 -15.56 -7.80
C GLY A 134 8.82 -16.82 -8.58
N ASN A 135 8.21 -17.97 -8.26
CA ASN A 135 8.52 -19.27 -8.91
C ASN A 135 8.27 -19.23 -10.42
N VAL A 136 7.15 -18.66 -10.86
CA VAL A 136 6.79 -18.51 -12.28
C VAL A 136 7.83 -17.63 -12.97
N LEU A 137 8.13 -16.45 -12.43
CA LEU A 137 9.11 -15.55 -13.04
C LEU A 137 10.49 -16.20 -13.14
N TYR A 138 10.92 -16.94 -12.10
CA TYR A 138 12.24 -17.57 -12.07
C TYR A 138 12.33 -18.75 -13.02
N SER A 139 11.23 -19.47 -13.24
CA SER A 139 11.17 -20.55 -14.24
C SER A 139 11.28 -20.05 -15.69
N ILE A 140 10.82 -18.81 -15.96
CA ILE A 140 10.79 -18.25 -17.32
C ILE A 140 12.08 -17.47 -17.62
N PHE A 141 12.53 -16.64 -16.68
CA PHE A 141 13.62 -15.67 -16.89
C PHE A 141 14.91 -16.02 -16.13
N GLY A 142 14.91 -17.09 -15.33
CA GLY A 142 16.01 -17.44 -14.43
C GLY A 142 15.93 -16.73 -13.06
N ALA A 143 16.76 -17.17 -12.13
CA ALA A 143 16.79 -16.65 -10.77
C ALA A 143 17.30 -15.19 -10.74
N ASN A 144 16.39 -14.24 -10.53
CA ASN A 144 16.72 -12.82 -10.54
C ASN A 144 15.75 -12.00 -9.67
N ILE A 145 16.27 -11.40 -8.60
CA ILE A 145 15.46 -10.66 -7.60
C ILE A 145 14.79 -9.40 -8.17
N LEU A 146 15.24 -8.89 -9.31
CA LEU A 146 14.61 -7.75 -9.97
C LEU A 146 13.27 -8.10 -10.61
N LEU A 147 13.05 -9.36 -11.03
CA LEU A 147 11.84 -9.71 -11.80
C LEU A 147 10.54 -9.43 -11.03
N PRO A 148 10.37 -9.86 -9.76
CA PRO A 148 9.18 -9.52 -8.99
C PRO A 148 9.07 -8.01 -8.70
N LYS A 149 10.20 -7.31 -8.53
CA LYS A 149 10.22 -5.84 -8.35
C LYS A 149 9.66 -5.14 -9.56
N VAL A 150 9.99 -5.58 -10.78
CA VAL A 150 9.45 -5.02 -12.02
C VAL A 150 7.93 -5.15 -12.08
N VAL A 151 7.36 -6.25 -11.57
CA VAL A 151 5.89 -6.41 -11.44
C VAL A 151 5.31 -5.42 -10.43
N ASN A 152 5.95 -5.23 -9.26
CA ASN A 152 5.51 -4.22 -8.29
C ASN A 152 5.62 -2.80 -8.84
N VAL A 153 6.67 -2.47 -9.59
CA VAL A 153 6.81 -1.18 -10.26
C VAL A 153 5.68 -0.96 -11.26
N PHE A 154 5.33 -1.98 -12.05
CA PHE A 154 4.19 -1.93 -12.95
C PHE A 154 2.87 -1.61 -12.21
N LEU A 155 2.55 -2.37 -11.16
CA LEU A 155 1.33 -2.18 -10.38
C LEU A 155 1.31 -0.82 -9.66
N GLY A 156 2.43 -0.45 -9.04
CA GLY A 156 2.60 0.83 -8.35
C GLY A 156 2.54 2.04 -9.28
N SER A 157 2.92 1.90 -10.55
CA SER A 157 2.81 2.95 -11.57
C SER A 157 1.40 3.10 -12.12
N LEU A 158 0.60 2.03 -12.11
CA LEU A 158 -0.80 2.05 -12.53
C LEU A 158 -1.74 2.58 -11.45
N LEU A 159 -1.43 2.32 -10.17
CA LEU A 159 -2.29 2.68 -9.04
C LEU A 159 -2.73 4.17 -9.04
N PRO A 160 -1.86 5.16 -9.32
CA PRO A 160 -2.24 6.58 -9.40
C PRO A 160 -3.34 6.89 -10.44
N TYR A 161 -3.42 6.12 -11.52
CA TYR A 161 -4.42 6.29 -12.57
C TYR A 161 -5.80 5.79 -12.13
N PHE A 162 -5.83 4.66 -11.44
CA PHE A 162 -7.06 4.17 -10.83
C PHE A 162 -7.54 5.11 -9.71
N ALA A 163 -6.63 5.62 -8.88
CA ALA A 163 -6.94 6.63 -7.87
C ALA A 163 -7.49 7.93 -8.49
N PHE A 164 -6.90 8.39 -9.60
CA PHE A 164 -7.42 9.52 -10.37
C PHE A 164 -8.88 9.33 -10.78
N ASP A 165 -9.21 8.17 -11.35
CA ASP A 165 -10.53 7.93 -11.92
C ASP A 165 -11.58 7.70 -10.82
N ILE A 166 -11.20 7.01 -9.72
CA ILE A 166 -12.02 6.89 -8.51
C ILE A 166 -12.37 8.28 -7.98
N ALA A 167 -11.37 9.14 -7.73
CA ALA A 167 -11.62 10.48 -7.18
C ALA A 167 -12.44 11.34 -8.15
N ARG A 168 -12.17 11.25 -9.46
CA ARG A 168 -12.96 11.96 -10.49
C ARG A 168 -14.43 11.53 -10.47
N TRP A 169 -14.72 10.23 -10.40
CA TRP A 169 -16.08 9.73 -10.34
C TRP A 169 -16.76 10.04 -9.00
N LEU A 170 -16.01 9.95 -7.91
CA LEU A 170 -16.55 10.18 -6.57
C LEU A 170 -16.97 11.65 -6.39
N PHE A 171 -16.15 12.60 -6.84
CA PHE A 171 -16.38 14.03 -6.62
C PHE A 171 -16.96 14.77 -7.84
N GLY A 172 -17.00 14.13 -9.02
CA GLY A 172 -17.49 14.76 -10.24
C GLY A 172 -16.57 15.84 -10.82
N ASN A 173 -15.33 15.94 -10.32
CA ASN A 173 -14.39 17.00 -10.70
C ASN A 173 -13.02 16.42 -11.08
N ARG A 174 -12.48 16.87 -12.22
CA ARG A 174 -11.15 16.49 -12.71
C ARG A 174 -10.01 16.95 -11.79
N LYS A 175 -10.18 18.07 -11.07
CA LYS A 175 -9.18 18.59 -10.12
C LYS A 175 -8.92 17.60 -8.99
N ALA A 176 -9.97 16.97 -8.44
CA ALA A 176 -9.82 15.95 -7.41
C ALA A 176 -9.09 14.70 -7.95
N GLY A 177 -9.41 14.27 -9.17
CA GLY A 177 -8.66 13.22 -9.86
C GLY A 177 -7.17 13.51 -9.92
N TRP A 178 -6.78 14.73 -10.34
CA TRP A 178 -5.36 15.12 -10.41
C TRP A 178 -4.67 15.14 -9.05
N ARG A 179 -5.35 15.62 -8.00
CA ARG A 179 -4.80 15.57 -6.63
C ARG A 179 -4.51 14.12 -6.23
N ALA A 180 -5.47 13.20 -6.45
CA ALA A 180 -5.28 11.79 -6.14
C ALA A 180 -4.12 11.16 -6.95
N LEU A 181 -4.00 11.50 -8.24
CA LEU A 181 -2.89 11.05 -9.09
C LEU A 181 -1.54 11.52 -8.56
N LEU A 182 -1.40 12.82 -8.27
CA LEU A 182 -0.14 13.41 -7.85
C LEU A 182 0.27 12.93 -6.46
N ILE A 183 -0.66 12.90 -5.51
CA ILE A 183 -0.43 12.35 -4.17
C ILE A 183 0.05 10.91 -4.31
N THR A 184 -0.70 10.05 -4.99
CA THR A 184 -0.35 8.62 -5.05
C THR A 184 0.90 8.34 -5.90
N GLY A 185 1.10 9.11 -6.97
CA GLY A 185 2.19 8.91 -7.93
C GLY A 185 3.55 9.41 -7.42
N LEU A 186 3.56 10.53 -6.69
CA LEU A 186 4.77 11.20 -6.25
C LEU A 186 5.07 11.00 -4.75
N PHE A 187 4.23 10.27 -4.02
CA PHE A 187 4.45 9.97 -2.62
C PHE A 187 5.67 9.04 -2.44
N PRO A 188 6.78 9.50 -1.80
CA PRO A 188 8.04 8.75 -1.80
C PRO A 188 7.97 7.35 -1.19
N PRO A 189 7.30 7.12 -0.04
CA PRO A 189 7.05 5.77 0.47
C PRO A 189 6.38 4.86 -0.54
N PHE A 190 5.42 5.36 -1.33
CA PHE A 190 4.78 4.54 -2.35
C PHE A 190 5.72 4.18 -3.50
N ILE A 191 6.62 5.10 -3.87
CA ILE A 191 7.72 4.82 -4.83
C ILE A 191 8.64 3.73 -4.28
N ILE A 192 9.10 3.87 -3.04
CA ILE A 192 10.00 2.91 -2.37
C ILE A 192 9.33 1.53 -2.27
N PHE A 193 8.10 1.46 -1.78
CA PHE A 193 7.38 0.19 -1.64
C PHE A 193 7.10 -0.49 -2.97
N SER A 194 6.89 0.28 -4.05
CA SER A 194 6.78 -0.28 -5.41
C SER A 194 8.10 -0.72 -6.01
N ALA A 195 9.21 -0.26 -5.44
CA ALA A 195 10.55 -0.60 -5.88
C ALA A 195 11.15 -1.83 -5.16
N VAL A 196 10.51 -2.33 -4.11
CA VAL A 196 10.94 -3.52 -3.36
C VAL A 196 10.02 -4.71 -3.60
N ASN A 197 10.53 -5.91 -3.38
CA ASN A 197 9.82 -7.17 -3.60
C ASN A 197 8.86 -7.49 -2.44
N LEU A 198 7.87 -6.61 -2.22
CA LEU A 198 6.90 -6.67 -1.14
C LEU A 198 5.47 -6.82 -1.66
N LYS A 199 4.66 -7.63 -0.99
CA LYS A 199 3.28 -7.95 -1.43
C LYS A 199 2.28 -6.80 -1.17
N GLU A 200 2.68 -5.75 -0.44
CA GLU A 200 1.90 -4.54 -0.09
C GLU A 200 1.33 -3.83 -1.33
N ILE A 201 2.14 -3.66 -2.38
CA ILE A 201 1.72 -2.92 -3.58
C ILE A 201 0.68 -3.68 -4.38
N ALA A 202 0.87 -4.99 -4.56
CA ALA A 202 -0.15 -5.84 -5.15
C ALA A 202 -1.45 -5.84 -4.32
N THR A 203 -1.34 -5.88 -2.99
CA THR A 203 -2.50 -5.83 -2.08
C THR A 203 -3.25 -4.51 -2.22
N GLY A 204 -2.55 -3.38 -2.18
CA GLY A 204 -3.14 -2.05 -2.32
C GLY A 204 -3.74 -1.83 -3.71
N PHE A 205 -3.08 -2.33 -4.75
CA PHE A 205 -3.59 -2.31 -6.12
C PHE A 205 -4.92 -3.05 -6.23
N CYS A 206 -5.04 -4.27 -5.66
CA CYS A 206 -6.30 -5.02 -5.66
C CYS A 206 -7.42 -4.26 -4.94
N LEU A 207 -7.16 -3.64 -3.79
CA LEU A 207 -8.17 -2.86 -3.06
C LEU A 207 -8.64 -1.63 -3.85
N VAL A 208 -7.72 -0.91 -4.47
CA VAL A 208 -8.04 0.23 -5.35
C VAL A 208 -8.84 -0.25 -6.57
N LEU A 209 -8.43 -1.37 -7.17
CA LEU A 209 -9.10 -1.94 -8.32
C LEU A 209 -10.53 -2.40 -8.01
N ILE A 210 -10.78 -2.95 -6.82
CA ILE A 210 -12.14 -3.28 -6.33
C ILE A 210 -13.03 -2.04 -6.41
N VAL A 211 -12.61 -0.90 -5.82
CA VAL A 211 -13.40 0.34 -5.85
C VAL A 211 -13.60 0.84 -7.27
N TRP A 212 -12.55 0.83 -8.09
CA TRP A 212 -12.62 1.29 -9.47
C TRP A 212 -13.61 0.47 -10.30
N ILE A 213 -13.60 -0.87 -10.15
CA ILE A 213 -14.54 -1.76 -10.83
C ILE A 213 -15.98 -1.46 -10.37
N LEU A 214 -16.22 -1.32 -9.06
CA LEU A 214 -17.55 -1.03 -8.51
C LEU A 214 -18.11 0.31 -9.01
N LEU A 215 -17.23 1.31 -9.16
CA LEU A 215 -17.60 2.65 -9.62
C LEU A 215 -17.84 2.74 -11.13
N ASN A 216 -17.35 1.80 -11.94
CA ASN A 216 -17.37 1.93 -13.39
C ASN A 216 -18.81 1.98 -13.93
N PRO A 217 -19.30 3.14 -14.44
CA PRO A 217 -20.70 3.29 -14.81
C PRO A 217 -21.06 2.48 -16.06
N LYS A 218 -20.08 2.13 -16.90
CA LYS A 218 -20.30 1.42 -18.16
C LYS A 218 -20.50 -0.09 -18.00
N LYS A 219 -20.30 -0.63 -16.79
CA LYS A 219 -20.39 -2.07 -16.51
C LYS A 219 -21.71 -2.40 -15.81
N SER A 220 -22.32 -3.52 -16.17
CA SER A 220 -23.52 -4.05 -15.49
C SER A 220 -23.18 -4.45 -14.05
N TYR A 221 -24.21 -4.57 -13.20
CA TYR A 221 -24.01 -4.99 -11.81
C TYR A 221 -23.34 -6.35 -11.68
N LEU A 222 -23.64 -7.29 -12.58
CA LEU A 222 -23.00 -8.61 -12.62
C LEU A 222 -21.50 -8.50 -12.91
N TRP A 223 -21.10 -7.70 -13.90
CA TRP A 223 -19.68 -7.49 -14.21
C TRP A 223 -18.92 -6.80 -13.08
N ARG A 224 -19.56 -5.88 -12.36
CA ARG A 224 -18.97 -5.24 -11.18
C ARG A 224 -18.77 -6.24 -10.06
N PHE A 225 -19.79 -7.05 -9.78
CA PHE A 225 -19.74 -8.09 -8.76
C PHE A 225 -18.66 -9.12 -9.09
N ALA A 226 -18.70 -9.72 -10.28
CA ALA A 226 -17.72 -10.72 -10.71
C ALA A 226 -16.29 -10.17 -10.74
N GLY A 227 -16.08 -8.96 -11.29
CA GLY A 227 -14.76 -8.34 -11.35
C GLY A 227 -14.19 -8.00 -9.96
N SER A 228 -15.03 -7.48 -9.07
CA SER A 228 -14.61 -7.22 -7.67
C SER A 228 -14.39 -8.51 -6.89
N GLY A 229 -15.21 -9.55 -7.11
CA GLY A 229 -15.06 -10.89 -6.53
C GLY A 229 -13.77 -11.56 -6.95
N LEU A 230 -13.35 -11.42 -8.22
CA LEU A 230 -12.05 -11.89 -8.68
C LEU A 230 -10.90 -11.19 -7.93
N CYS A 231 -11.01 -9.87 -7.71
CA CYS A 231 -9.98 -9.14 -6.95
C CYS A 231 -9.94 -9.58 -5.47
N VAL A 232 -11.09 -9.85 -4.86
CA VAL A 232 -11.19 -10.42 -3.50
C VAL A 232 -10.55 -11.80 -3.44
N TRP A 233 -10.78 -12.65 -4.43
CA TRP A 233 -10.15 -13.96 -4.53
C TRP A 233 -8.62 -13.83 -4.70
N VAL A 234 -8.13 -12.87 -5.50
CA VAL A 234 -6.69 -12.58 -5.59
C VAL A 234 -6.13 -12.10 -4.25
N LEU A 235 -6.87 -11.27 -3.48
CA LEU A 235 -6.46 -10.87 -2.13
C LEU A 235 -6.33 -12.07 -1.17
N TYR A 236 -7.30 -13.00 -1.22
CA TYR A 236 -7.23 -14.26 -0.47
C TYR A 236 -5.97 -15.05 -0.84
N TRP A 237 -5.70 -15.21 -2.13
CA TRP A 237 -4.53 -15.93 -2.59
C TRP A 237 -3.22 -15.21 -2.20
N LEU A 238 -3.19 -13.87 -2.25
CA LEU A 238 -2.01 -13.05 -1.97
C LEU A 238 -1.67 -12.94 -0.48
N ARG A 239 -2.69 -12.82 0.38
CA ARG A 239 -2.53 -12.42 1.78
C ARG A 239 -3.39 -13.22 2.77
N GLY A 240 -4.27 -14.08 2.28
CA GLY A 240 -5.15 -14.92 3.08
C GLY A 240 -6.49 -14.26 3.44
N ALA A 241 -7.23 -14.96 4.30
CA ALA A 241 -8.61 -14.61 4.68
C ALA A 241 -8.77 -13.17 5.23
N PRO A 242 -7.91 -12.66 6.12
CA PRO A 242 -8.11 -11.32 6.70
C PRO A 242 -8.20 -10.22 5.65
N TRP A 243 -7.34 -10.28 4.62
CA TRP A 243 -7.30 -9.29 3.55
C TRP A 243 -8.43 -9.48 2.53
N ALA A 244 -8.84 -10.72 2.28
CA ALA A 244 -10.03 -11.00 1.47
C ALA A 244 -11.28 -10.39 2.11
N MET A 245 -11.41 -10.51 3.44
CA MET A 245 -12.52 -9.93 4.19
C MET A 245 -12.56 -8.40 4.09
N VAL A 246 -11.40 -7.72 4.08
CA VAL A 246 -11.35 -6.27 3.77
C VAL A 246 -12.02 -5.97 2.44
N GLY A 247 -11.67 -6.72 1.38
CA GLY A 247 -12.30 -6.57 0.07
C GLY A 247 -13.80 -6.87 0.09
N ILE A 248 -14.24 -7.95 0.76
CA ILE A 248 -15.66 -8.33 0.91
C ILE A 248 -16.45 -7.21 1.59
N MET A 249 -15.92 -6.64 2.69
CA MET A 249 -16.55 -5.53 3.39
C MET A 249 -16.68 -4.29 2.49
N GLY A 250 -15.68 -4.00 1.66
CA GLY A 250 -15.75 -2.92 0.67
C GLY A 250 -16.85 -3.13 -0.37
N VAL A 251 -16.94 -4.34 -0.92
CA VAL A 251 -17.98 -4.72 -1.90
C VAL A 251 -19.36 -4.63 -1.27
N PHE A 252 -19.56 -5.23 -0.09
CA PHE A 252 -20.84 -5.21 0.60
C PHE A 252 -21.23 -3.79 1.04
N GLY A 253 -20.26 -2.99 1.50
CA GLY A 253 -20.45 -1.58 1.84
C GLY A 253 -20.91 -0.73 0.66
N TYR A 254 -20.37 -1.00 -0.54
CA TYR A 254 -20.82 -0.35 -1.77
C TYR A 254 -22.29 -0.70 -2.10
N TYR A 255 -22.63 -2.00 -2.12
CA TYR A 255 -23.95 -2.45 -2.56
C TYR A 255 -25.06 -2.11 -1.57
N THR A 256 -24.83 -2.20 -0.26
CA THR A 256 -25.83 -1.87 0.77
C THR A 256 -26.33 -0.42 0.68
N LEU A 257 -25.45 0.52 0.34
CA LEU A 257 -25.78 1.93 0.18
C LEU A 257 -26.27 2.30 -1.21
N THR A 258 -25.80 1.60 -2.25
CA THR A 258 -26.25 1.83 -3.63
C THR A 258 -27.64 1.22 -3.88
N MET A 259 -27.94 0.08 -3.25
CA MET A 259 -29.25 -0.52 -3.28
C MET A 259 -30.22 0.26 -2.38
N ARG A 260 -31.41 0.57 -2.90
CA ARG A 260 -32.51 1.24 -2.18
C ARG A 260 -33.15 0.37 -1.10
N LEU A 261 -32.35 -0.30 -0.27
CA LEU A 261 -32.83 -0.91 0.96
C LEU A 261 -33.37 0.20 1.87
N ARG A 262 -34.58 0.02 2.42
CA ARG A 262 -35.35 1.01 3.21
C ARG A 262 -34.71 1.45 4.54
N PHE A 263 -33.53 0.94 4.89
CA PHE A 263 -32.83 1.30 6.12
C PHE A 263 -32.19 2.70 6.04
N SER A 264 -32.13 3.39 7.18
CA SER A 264 -31.37 4.64 7.30
C SER A 264 -29.89 4.38 6.97
N SER A 265 -29.21 5.34 6.35
CA SER A 265 -27.79 5.20 5.99
C SER A 265 -26.91 4.92 7.21
N PHE A 266 -27.29 5.44 8.39
CA PHE A 266 -26.59 5.17 9.63
C PHE A 266 -26.66 3.69 10.03
N MET A 267 -27.86 3.10 10.01
CA MET A 267 -28.03 1.67 10.34
C MET A 267 -27.28 0.75 9.38
N LYS A 268 -27.20 1.13 8.09
CA LYS A 268 -26.40 0.39 7.11
C LYS A 268 -24.91 0.43 7.44
N VAL A 269 -24.37 1.59 7.79
CA VAL A 269 -22.97 1.75 8.18
C VAL A 269 -22.67 1.04 9.50
N ALA A 270 -23.56 1.15 10.49
CA ALA A 270 -23.42 0.43 11.75
C ALA A 270 -23.45 -1.10 11.54
N GLY A 271 -24.40 -1.60 10.74
CA GLY A 271 -24.47 -3.02 10.39
C GLY A 271 -23.23 -3.52 9.65
N LEU A 272 -22.64 -2.70 8.78
CA LEU A 272 -21.36 -3.00 8.12
C LEU A 272 -20.21 -3.09 9.11
N ALA A 273 -20.14 -2.17 10.08
CA ALA A 273 -19.10 -2.18 11.10
C ALA A 273 -19.22 -3.43 12.00
N VAL A 274 -20.45 -3.78 12.41
CA VAL A 274 -20.72 -4.99 13.19
C VAL A 274 -20.36 -6.25 12.38
N LEU A 275 -20.83 -6.35 11.13
CA LEU A 275 -20.51 -7.48 10.25
C LEU A 275 -19.00 -7.60 10.04
N GLY A 276 -18.30 -6.49 9.82
CA GLY A 276 -16.86 -6.46 9.70
C GLY A 276 -16.15 -6.96 10.95
N GLY A 277 -16.58 -6.50 12.13
CA GLY A 277 -16.10 -7.02 13.41
C GLY A 277 -16.31 -8.52 13.55
N VAL A 278 -17.54 -9.00 13.31
CA VAL A 278 -17.90 -10.42 13.47
C VAL A 278 -17.20 -11.32 12.46
N LEU A 279 -16.98 -10.87 11.22
CA LEU A 279 -16.32 -11.70 10.21
C LEU A 279 -14.80 -11.68 10.30
N VAL A 280 -14.20 -10.52 10.61
CA VAL A 280 -12.74 -10.33 10.57
C VAL A 280 -12.08 -10.72 11.88
N VAL A 281 -12.72 -10.41 13.02
CA VAL A 281 -12.09 -10.56 14.34
C VAL A 281 -11.90 -12.03 14.72
N PRO A 282 -12.89 -12.94 14.63
CA PRO A 282 -12.72 -14.32 15.12
C PRO A 282 -11.58 -15.11 14.44
N PRO A 283 -11.45 -15.14 13.09
CA PRO A 283 -10.33 -15.84 12.47
C PRO A 283 -8.98 -15.18 12.73
N LEU A 284 -8.97 -13.87 13.03
CA LEU A 284 -7.76 -13.19 13.48
C LEU A 284 -7.44 -13.51 14.93
N LEU A 285 -8.42 -13.66 15.81
CA LEU A 285 -8.21 -13.95 17.23
C LEU A 285 -7.42 -15.24 17.43
N ASP A 286 -7.80 -16.33 16.76
CA ASP A 286 -7.07 -17.60 16.86
C ASP A 286 -5.62 -17.47 16.37
N GLN A 287 -5.41 -16.77 15.24
CA GLN A 287 -4.07 -16.54 14.69
C GLN A 287 -3.22 -15.64 15.59
N ILE A 288 -3.83 -14.61 16.18
CA ILE A 288 -3.18 -13.70 17.12
C ILE A 288 -2.82 -14.46 18.38
N GLN A 289 -3.72 -15.27 18.94
CA GLN A 289 -3.44 -16.07 20.14
C GLN A 289 -2.27 -17.04 19.90
N GLN A 290 -2.29 -17.77 18.78
CA GLN A 290 -1.18 -18.67 18.43
C GLN A 290 0.15 -17.92 18.25
N MET A 291 0.12 -16.76 17.60
CA MET A 291 1.33 -15.96 17.35
C MET A 291 1.86 -15.27 18.61
N VAL A 292 0.97 -14.75 19.46
CA VAL A 292 1.35 -14.19 20.76
C VAL A 292 1.93 -15.29 21.63
N TRP A 293 1.30 -16.47 21.68
CA TRP A 293 1.82 -17.62 22.40
C TRP A 293 3.20 -18.03 21.92
N SER A 294 3.41 -18.18 20.60
CA SER A 294 4.72 -18.56 20.05
C SER A 294 5.79 -17.51 20.36
N ARG A 295 5.47 -16.22 20.26
CA ARG A 295 6.43 -15.13 20.49
C ARG A 295 6.74 -14.88 21.96
N THR A 296 5.79 -15.14 22.86
CA THR A 296 5.99 -14.99 24.32
C THR A 296 6.66 -16.20 24.95
N THR A 297 6.52 -17.40 24.38
CA THR A 297 7.02 -18.64 25.00
C THR A 297 8.21 -19.29 24.29
N GLN A 298 8.47 -19.02 23.00
CA GLN A 298 9.46 -19.80 22.22
C GLN A 298 10.58 -18.99 21.54
N GLU A 299 10.44 -17.68 21.31
CA GLU A 299 11.42 -16.93 20.51
C GLU A 299 12.18 -15.87 21.32
N GLU A 300 13.40 -16.22 21.74
CA GLU A 300 14.34 -15.32 22.45
C GLU A 300 14.55 -14.00 21.67
N TYR A 301 14.61 -14.05 20.33
CA TYR A 301 14.67 -12.85 19.47
C TYR A 301 13.50 -11.87 19.68
N PHE A 302 12.28 -12.39 19.82
CA PHE A 302 11.11 -11.54 20.07
C PHE A 302 11.09 -11.03 21.50
N ILE A 303 11.49 -11.84 22.46
CA ILE A 303 11.64 -11.41 23.86
C ILE A 303 12.66 -10.27 23.93
N THR A 304 13.82 -10.38 23.27
CA THR A 304 14.87 -9.35 23.23
C THR A 304 14.45 -8.10 22.46
N ARG A 305 13.63 -8.22 21.41
CA ARG A 305 13.11 -7.06 20.67
C ARG A 305 11.93 -6.39 21.40
N PHE A 306 11.08 -7.17 22.08
CA PHE A 306 10.03 -6.68 22.97
C PHE A 306 10.60 -6.01 24.21
N SER A 307 11.71 -6.52 24.75
CA SER A 307 12.36 -6.00 25.97
C SER A 307 13.41 -4.92 25.70
N GLY A 308 14.13 -4.99 24.57
CA GLY A 308 15.35 -4.21 24.31
C GLY A 308 15.22 -2.99 23.40
N SER A 309 14.18 -2.88 22.56
CA SER A 309 14.07 -1.74 21.62
C SER A 309 12.71 -1.06 21.71
N GLU A 310 12.69 0.20 22.16
CA GLU A 310 11.67 1.20 21.80
C GLU A 310 10.21 0.96 22.25
N ALA A 311 9.95 -0.07 23.04
CA ALA A 311 8.62 -0.47 23.46
C ALA A 311 8.16 0.24 24.75
N THR A 312 8.37 1.55 24.88
CA THR A 312 7.77 2.35 25.98
C THR A 312 6.24 2.19 26.05
N VAL A 313 5.60 1.84 24.94
CA VAL A 313 4.16 1.60 24.86
C VAL A 313 3.77 0.19 25.33
N THR A 314 4.62 -0.84 25.19
CA THR A 314 4.28 -2.19 25.70
C THR A 314 4.29 -2.23 27.22
N ARG A 315 4.96 -1.28 27.91
CA ARG A 315 4.78 -1.06 29.36
C ARG A 315 3.31 -0.78 29.76
N PHE A 316 2.46 -0.33 28.83
CA PHE A 316 1.03 -0.13 29.08
C PHE A 316 0.15 -1.22 28.52
N VAL A 317 0.73 -2.12 27.74
CA VAL A 317 0.02 -3.26 27.18
C VAL A 317 0.05 -4.34 28.25
N ASP A 318 -1.14 -4.71 28.75
CA ASP A 318 -1.28 -5.87 29.61
C ASP A 318 -0.84 -7.12 28.82
N VAL A 319 0.28 -7.73 29.22
CA VAL A 319 0.84 -8.89 28.52
C VAL A 319 0.01 -10.13 28.80
N GLU A 320 -0.66 -10.19 29.95
CA GLU A 320 -1.52 -11.31 30.35
C GLU A 320 -2.85 -11.28 29.59
N ASP A 321 -3.36 -10.09 29.27
CA ASP A 321 -4.53 -9.90 28.41
C ASP A 321 -4.23 -9.00 27.19
N PRO A 322 -3.53 -9.52 26.16
CA PRO A 322 -3.14 -8.75 24.97
C PRO A 322 -4.34 -8.20 24.18
N LEU A 323 -5.54 -8.76 24.41
CA LEU A 323 -6.78 -8.42 23.73
C LEU A 323 -7.71 -7.52 24.57
N SER A 324 -7.26 -7.10 25.76
CA SER A 324 -8.03 -6.17 26.59
C SER A 324 -8.43 -4.92 25.79
N GLY A 325 -9.62 -4.38 26.05
CA GLY A 325 -10.09 -3.16 25.38
C GLY A 325 -9.13 -1.97 25.54
N ARG A 326 -8.41 -1.93 26.67
CA ARG A 326 -7.33 -0.97 26.92
C ARG A 326 -6.17 -1.14 25.94
N ASN A 327 -5.66 -2.37 25.77
CA ASN A 327 -4.55 -2.66 24.86
C ASN A 327 -4.94 -2.35 23.42
N LEU A 328 -6.13 -2.78 23.00
CA LEU A 328 -6.64 -2.50 21.66
C LEU A 328 -6.73 -0.99 21.39
N ALA A 329 -7.18 -0.20 22.36
CA ALA A 329 -7.23 1.27 22.24
C ALA A 329 -5.83 1.89 22.14
N VAL A 330 -4.88 1.49 23.01
CA VAL A 330 -3.49 1.97 22.98
C VAL A 330 -2.81 1.62 21.65
N LEU A 331 -3.00 0.39 21.18
CA LEU A 331 -2.44 -0.10 19.93
C LEU A 331 -3.07 0.57 18.71
N PHE A 332 -4.38 0.84 18.76
CA PHE A 332 -5.06 1.60 17.72
C PHE A 332 -4.54 3.04 17.63
N LEU A 333 -4.39 3.72 18.77
CA LEU A 333 -3.78 5.05 18.84
C LEU A 333 -2.34 5.04 18.33
N ARG A 334 -1.57 3.99 18.65
CA ARG A 334 -0.22 3.78 18.08
C ARG A 334 -0.32 3.59 16.56
N GLY A 335 -1.23 2.76 16.07
CA GLY A 335 -1.48 2.58 14.64
C GLY A 335 -1.87 3.87 13.90
N LEU A 336 -2.48 4.84 14.58
CA LEU A 336 -2.79 6.15 14.01
C LEU A 336 -1.64 7.15 14.08
N PHE A 337 -0.90 7.18 15.19
CA PHE A 337 0.03 8.28 15.53
C PHE A 337 1.50 7.88 15.63
N PHE A 338 1.86 6.61 15.42
CA PHE A 338 3.25 6.14 15.51
C PHE A 338 3.99 6.13 14.16
N PRO A 339 5.26 6.57 14.10
CA PRO A 339 6.05 7.18 15.17
C PRO A 339 5.54 8.57 15.53
N SER A 340 5.83 8.98 16.78
CA SER A 340 5.58 10.36 17.22
C SER A 340 6.32 11.34 16.29
N PRO A 341 5.71 12.49 15.95
CA PRO A 341 6.36 13.55 15.20
C PRO A 341 7.71 14.01 15.77
N LEU A 342 7.94 13.85 17.08
CA LEU A 342 9.21 14.23 17.69
C LEU A 342 10.35 13.23 17.49
N ARG A 343 10.04 11.97 17.16
CA ARG A 343 11.07 10.96 16.84
C ARG A 343 11.98 11.44 15.71
N PHE A 344 11.45 12.27 14.81
CA PHE A 344 12.15 12.82 13.65
C PHE A 344 13.37 13.67 14.01
N PHE A 345 13.33 14.33 15.16
CA PHE A 345 14.41 15.19 15.63
C PHE A 345 15.45 14.46 16.48
N MET A 346 15.17 13.22 16.88
CA MET A 346 16.01 12.48 17.82
C MET A 346 16.72 11.28 17.20
N ASP A 347 16.27 10.79 16.05
CA ASP A 347 16.83 9.60 15.40
C ASP A 347 17.08 9.86 13.90
N TYR A 348 18.35 9.78 13.52
CA TYR A 348 18.85 10.09 12.17
C TYR A 348 19.00 8.85 11.28
N GLY A 349 18.57 7.67 11.74
CA GLY A 349 18.60 6.46 10.91
C GLY A 349 17.76 6.59 9.64
N ILE A 350 18.25 6.09 8.50
CA ILE A 350 17.55 6.17 7.20
C ILE A 350 16.14 5.55 7.29
N GLY A 351 16.00 4.41 7.98
CA GLY A 351 14.70 3.77 8.21
C GLY A 351 13.71 4.70 8.94
N THR A 352 14.19 5.39 9.98
CA THR A 352 13.41 6.36 10.74
C THR A 352 13.01 7.58 9.90
N GLN A 353 13.89 8.06 9.02
CA GLN A 353 13.59 9.17 8.11
C GLN A 353 12.54 8.79 7.04
N VAL A 354 12.60 7.57 6.50
CA VAL A 354 11.57 7.05 5.58
C VAL A 354 10.23 6.89 6.30
N GLU A 355 10.24 6.34 7.51
CA GLU A 355 9.05 6.24 8.37
C GLU A 355 8.47 7.62 8.70
N ALA A 356 9.34 8.61 8.94
CA ALA A 356 8.96 9.99 9.22
C ALA A 356 8.22 10.65 8.06
N LEU A 357 8.78 10.55 6.87
CA LEU A 357 8.19 11.14 5.67
C LEU A 357 6.85 10.48 5.35
N ASN A 358 6.73 9.17 5.58
CA ASN A 358 5.46 8.46 5.51
C ASN A 358 4.44 9.01 6.51
N MET A 359 4.86 9.22 7.76
CA MET A 359 3.98 9.77 8.79
C MET A 359 3.52 11.19 8.49
N LEU A 360 4.38 12.08 8.01
CA LEU A 360 3.99 13.45 7.67
C LEU A 360 2.85 13.46 6.64
N VAL A 361 2.95 12.60 5.62
CA VAL A 361 1.89 12.47 4.63
C VAL A 361 0.65 11.80 5.22
N TRP A 362 0.80 10.78 6.06
CA TRP A 362 -0.31 10.17 6.80
C TRP A 362 -1.08 11.20 7.64
N TYR A 363 -0.37 12.06 8.36
CA TYR A 363 -0.93 13.13 9.20
C TYR A 363 -1.74 14.16 8.40
N VAL A 364 -1.48 14.30 7.10
CA VAL A 364 -2.25 15.18 6.21
C VAL A 364 -3.38 14.41 5.53
N LEU A 365 -3.09 13.24 4.96
CA LEU A 365 -4.05 12.47 4.16
C LEU A 365 -5.20 11.93 5.00
N PHE A 366 -4.92 11.42 6.19
CA PHE A 366 -5.93 10.77 7.01
C PHE A 366 -7.07 11.73 7.43
N PRO A 367 -6.82 12.91 8.03
CA PRO A 367 -7.91 13.83 8.38
C PRO A 367 -8.65 14.34 7.14
N LEU A 368 -7.95 14.61 6.03
CA LEU A 368 -8.61 15.01 4.77
C LEU A 368 -9.51 13.90 4.21
N ALA A 369 -9.10 12.64 4.31
CA ALA A 369 -9.91 11.50 3.91
C ALA A 369 -11.16 11.35 4.81
N VAL A 370 -11.03 11.57 6.12
CA VAL A 370 -12.16 11.57 7.06
C VAL A 370 -13.14 12.70 6.71
N ILE A 371 -12.64 13.91 6.45
CA ILE A 371 -13.45 15.06 6.02
C ILE A 371 -14.24 14.72 4.75
N ALA A 372 -13.56 14.17 3.73
CA ALA A 372 -14.20 13.76 2.49
C ALA A 372 -15.24 12.66 2.71
N PHE A 373 -14.93 11.67 3.54
CA PHE A 373 -15.88 10.63 3.90
C PHE A 373 -17.13 11.21 4.56
N LEU A 374 -16.99 12.11 5.54
CA LEU A 374 -18.13 12.73 6.21
C LEU A 374 -19.01 13.53 5.24
N ALA A 375 -18.38 14.29 4.35
CA ALA A 375 -19.08 15.07 3.32
C ALA A 375 -19.81 14.18 2.29
N TYR A 376 -19.27 13.01 1.96
CA TYR A 376 -19.78 12.13 0.90
C TYR A 376 -20.26 10.76 1.38
N ARG A 377 -20.55 10.57 2.67
CA ARG A 377 -20.95 9.29 3.29
C ARG A 377 -22.19 8.61 2.69
N ARG A 378 -23.00 9.36 1.92
CA ARG A 378 -24.16 8.83 1.21
C ARG A 378 -23.79 8.15 -0.13
N LYS A 379 -22.56 8.34 -0.63
CA LYS A 379 -22.07 7.68 -1.84
C LYS A 379 -21.47 6.32 -1.45
N GLY A 380 -22.00 5.23 -2.02
CA GLY A 380 -21.54 3.87 -1.72
C GLY A 380 -20.03 3.67 -1.91
N ALA A 381 -19.41 4.36 -2.87
CA ALA A 381 -17.96 4.29 -3.07
C ALA A 381 -17.13 5.01 -2.00
N ALA A 382 -17.60 6.12 -1.44
CA ALA A 382 -16.92 6.75 -0.30
C ALA A 382 -16.91 5.79 0.89
N VAL A 383 -18.01 5.08 1.12
CA VAL A 383 -18.12 4.09 2.18
C VAL A 383 -17.26 2.87 1.91
N ALA A 384 -17.22 2.37 0.67
CA ALA A 384 -16.32 1.27 0.30
C ALA A 384 -14.85 1.63 0.57
N CYS A 385 -14.39 2.81 0.15
CA CYS A 385 -13.04 3.28 0.46
C CYS A 385 -12.79 3.38 1.97
N ALA A 386 -13.73 3.96 2.72
CA ALA A 386 -13.58 4.17 4.16
C ALA A 386 -13.57 2.84 4.93
N VAL A 387 -14.53 1.95 4.66
CA VAL A 387 -14.62 0.63 5.33
C VAL A 387 -13.39 -0.21 5.03
N MET A 388 -12.91 -0.23 3.78
CA MET A 388 -11.67 -0.94 3.46
C MET A 388 -10.46 -0.34 4.18
N THR A 389 -10.34 0.99 4.20
CA THR A 389 -9.26 1.68 4.92
C THR A 389 -9.27 1.35 6.40
N VAL A 390 -10.45 1.39 7.04
CA VAL A 390 -10.62 0.99 8.45
C VAL A 390 -10.25 -0.48 8.66
N GLY A 391 -10.69 -1.38 7.78
CA GLY A 391 -10.31 -2.79 7.82
C GLY A 391 -8.80 -3.00 7.75
N VAL A 392 -8.10 -2.27 6.87
CA VAL A 392 -6.64 -2.29 6.81
C VAL A 392 -6.00 -1.78 8.11
N LEU A 393 -6.57 -0.74 8.73
CA LEU A 393 -6.06 -0.21 10.00
C LEU A 393 -6.30 -1.13 11.19
N ILE A 394 -7.42 -1.87 11.19
CA ILE A 394 -7.67 -2.92 12.18
C ILE A 394 -6.58 -4.01 12.02
N ILE A 395 -6.34 -4.48 10.80
CA ILE A 395 -5.25 -5.46 10.54
C ILE A 395 -3.89 -4.87 10.95
N ALA A 396 -3.62 -3.61 10.66
CA ALA A 396 -2.39 -2.94 11.08
C ALA A 396 -2.23 -2.94 12.60
N THR A 397 -3.29 -2.60 13.32
CA THR A 397 -3.33 -2.58 14.79
C THR A 397 -3.05 -3.97 15.36
N MET A 398 -3.69 -4.99 14.80
CA MET A 398 -3.43 -6.39 15.18
C MET A 398 -2.00 -6.82 14.82
N GLY A 399 -1.47 -6.34 13.71
CA GLY A 399 -0.07 -6.49 13.33
C GLY A 399 0.88 -5.93 14.40
N ILE A 400 0.56 -4.78 15.00
CA ILE A 400 1.38 -4.21 16.08
C ILE A 400 1.33 -5.11 17.33
N VAL A 401 0.16 -5.67 17.70
CA VAL A 401 0.03 -6.59 18.85
C VAL A 401 1.07 -7.69 18.77
N VAL A 402 1.23 -8.26 17.58
CA VAL A 402 2.16 -9.36 17.37
C VAL A 402 3.61 -8.90 17.19
N GLY A 403 3.89 -7.60 17.02
CA GLY A 403 5.24 -7.07 16.79
C GLY A 403 5.58 -6.84 15.32
N GLY A 404 4.56 -6.70 14.47
CA GLY A 404 4.68 -6.31 13.07
C GLY A 404 4.62 -4.80 12.87
N ASP A 405 5.11 -4.36 11.72
CA ASP A 405 5.23 -2.94 11.40
C ASP A 405 3.93 -2.34 10.84
N PRO A 406 3.36 -1.29 11.46
CA PRO A 406 2.11 -0.69 11.00
C PRO A 406 2.27 0.12 9.72
N TYR A 407 3.47 0.67 9.45
CA TYR A 407 3.70 1.54 8.30
C TYR A 407 3.46 0.82 6.96
N ARG A 408 3.74 -0.49 6.89
CA ARG A 408 3.48 -1.34 5.72
C ARG A 408 2.00 -1.43 5.38
N HIS A 409 1.16 -1.58 6.40
CA HIS A 409 -0.29 -1.65 6.25
C HIS A 409 -0.87 -0.32 5.79
N ARG A 410 -0.34 0.81 6.29
CA ARG A 410 -0.74 2.15 5.81
C ARG A 410 -0.47 2.32 4.32
N MET A 411 0.62 1.75 3.79
CA MET A 411 0.91 1.77 2.34
C MET A 411 -0.12 1.04 1.51
N VAL A 412 -0.69 -0.04 2.04
CA VAL A 412 -1.79 -0.76 1.37
C VAL A 412 -3.05 0.11 1.27
N ALA A 413 -3.34 0.93 2.29
CA ALA A 413 -4.49 1.84 2.30
C ALA A 413 -4.26 3.17 1.56
N ALA A 414 -3.00 3.53 1.25
CA ALA A 414 -2.62 4.86 0.76
C ALA A 414 -3.38 5.26 -0.51
N GLY A 415 -3.60 4.35 -1.45
CA GLY A 415 -4.36 4.63 -2.68
C GLY A 415 -5.82 5.00 -2.44
N LEU A 416 -6.49 4.30 -1.52
CA LEU A 416 -7.87 4.58 -1.13
C LEU A 416 -7.97 5.90 -0.37
N LEU A 417 -7.04 6.13 0.56
CA LEU A 417 -6.95 7.36 1.34
C LEU A 417 -6.68 8.58 0.45
N ALA A 418 -5.72 8.50 -0.48
CA ALA A 418 -5.45 9.57 -1.43
C ALA A 418 -6.67 9.88 -2.31
N SER A 419 -7.41 8.84 -2.71
CA SER A 419 -8.65 8.98 -3.47
C SER A 419 -9.72 9.72 -2.67
N LEU A 420 -9.86 9.47 -1.37
CA LEU A 420 -10.78 10.21 -0.49
C LEU A 420 -10.27 11.62 -0.20
N ALA A 421 -9.03 11.76 0.26
CA ALA A 421 -8.40 13.01 0.68
C ALA A 421 -8.43 14.08 -0.41
N ALA A 422 -8.39 13.68 -1.68
CA ALA A 422 -8.48 14.59 -2.82
C ALA A 422 -9.73 15.50 -2.82
N GLY A 423 -10.86 15.01 -2.28
CA GLY A 423 -12.08 15.79 -2.10
C GLY A 423 -12.11 16.61 -0.80
N GLY A 424 -11.39 16.19 0.24
CA GLY A 424 -11.34 16.88 1.52
C GLY A 424 -10.64 18.24 1.48
N VAL A 425 -9.87 18.51 0.42
CA VAL A 425 -9.13 19.77 0.20
C VAL A 425 -10.05 20.91 -0.31
N GLU A 426 -11.29 20.62 -0.70
CA GLU A 426 -12.21 21.68 -1.15
C GLU A 426 -12.54 22.64 -0.01
N ARG A 427 -12.38 23.96 -0.25
CA ARG A 427 -12.39 25.00 0.80
C ARG A 427 -13.68 25.00 1.61
N ASP A 428 -14.81 24.81 0.96
CA ASP A 428 -16.12 24.83 1.61
C ASP A 428 -16.32 23.60 2.52
N ILE A 429 -15.83 22.44 2.07
CA ILE A 429 -15.83 21.20 2.85
C ILE A 429 -14.89 21.33 4.04
N LEU A 430 -13.66 21.83 3.80
CA LEU A 430 -12.65 22.01 4.84
C LEU A 430 -13.14 22.93 5.96
N ARG A 431 -13.83 24.03 5.62
CA ARG A 431 -14.43 24.96 6.60
C ARG A 431 -15.49 24.28 7.45
N CYS A 432 -16.38 23.49 6.83
CA CYS A 432 -17.46 22.79 7.53
C CYS A 432 -16.92 21.74 8.52
N PHE A 433 -15.84 21.06 8.16
CA PHE A 433 -15.27 19.96 8.95
C PHE A 433 -13.90 20.29 9.58
N GLN A 434 -13.59 21.57 9.79
CA GLN A 434 -12.32 22.00 10.40
C GLN A 434 -12.08 21.38 11.80
N TRP A 435 -13.15 21.05 12.52
CA TRP A 435 -13.09 20.36 13.80
C TRP A 435 -12.38 19.00 13.72
N VAL A 436 -12.43 18.31 12.56
CA VAL A 436 -11.70 17.05 12.34
C VAL A 436 -10.18 17.30 12.41
N ILE A 437 -9.71 18.41 11.84
CA ILE A 437 -8.30 18.79 11.88
C ILE A 437 -7.90 19.10 13.32
N TRP A 438 -8.72 19.86 14.05
CA TRP A 438 -8.46 20.18 15.45
C TRP A 438 -8.38 18.93 16.33
N LEU A 439 -9.34 18.01 16.21
CA LEU A 439 -9.29 16.73 16.93
C LEU A 439 -8.05 15.91 16.57
N TRP A 440 -7.67 15.91 15.29
CA TRP A 440 -6.47 15.20 14.83
C TRP A 440 -5.19 15.80 15.40
N VAL A 441 -5.07 17.13 15.41
CA VAL A 441 -3.94 17.86 16.02
C VAL A 441 -3.87 17.61 17.52
N LEU A 442 -5.01 17.68 18.22
CA LEU A 442 -5.08 17.38 19.66
C LEU A 442 -4.68 15.94 19.96
N GLY A 443 -5.14 14.98 19.16
CA GLY A 443 -4.76 13.56 19.29
C GLY A 443 -3.26 13.34 19.07
N ALA A 444 -2.69 13.94 18.02
CA ALA A 444 -1.26 13.86 17.72
C ALA A 444 -0.40 14.50 18.83
N ALA A 445 -0.83 15.66 19.33
CA ALA A 445 -0.17 16.35 20.45
C ALA A 445 -0.25 15.55 21.74
N GLY A 446 -1.42 15.00 22.07
CA GLY A 446 -1.62 14.15 23.26
C GLY A 446 -0.77 12.88 23.22
N PHE A 447 -0.74 12.18 22.08
CA PHE A 447 0.13 11.01 21.88
C PHE A 447 1.61 11.36 22.02
N THR A 448 2.01 12.51 21.46
CA THR A 448 3.39 13.00 21.55
C THR A 448 3.78 13.37 22.99
N GLY A 449 2.91 14.07 23.73
CA GLY A 449 3.14 14.40 25.13
C GLY A 449 3.28 13.16 26.00
N LEU A 450 2.41 12.16 25.80
CA LEU A 450 2.52 10.85 26.46
C LEU A 450 3.86 10.17 26.14
N TRP A 451 4.26 10.16 24.87
CA TRP A 451 5.53 9.56 24.45
C TRP A 451 6.75 10.24 25.08
N ILE A 452 6.78 11.58 25.16
CA ILE A 452 7.87 12.33 25.83
C ILE A 452 7.92 12.01 27.32
N ALA A 453 6.78 12.09 28.02
CA ALA A 453 6.70 11.84 29.45
C ALA A 453 7.27 10.46 29.80
N LEU A 454 7.00 9.48 28.96
CA LEU A 454 7.51 8.12 29.12
C LEU A 454 9.00 7.97 28.89
N ARG A 455 9.56 8.74 27.97
CA ARG A 455 10.99 8.69 27.67
C ARG A 455 11.83 9.43 28.71
N LEU A 456 11.26 10.45 29.35
CA LEU A 456 11.93 11.22 30.41
C LEU A 456 11.80 10.61 31.80
N GLY A 457 10.70 9.90 32.08
CA GLY A 457 10.41 9.34 33.41
C GLY A 457 10.90 7.90 33.65
N GLY A 458 11.72 7.33 32.76
CA GLY A 458 12.08 5.91 32.79
C GLY A 458 13.52 5.60 32.48
#